data_AF-A0A1Q4HH61-F1
#
_entry.id   AF-A0A1Q4HH61-F1
#
_cell.length_a   1.000
_cell.length_b   1.000
_cell.length_c   1.000
_cell.angle_alpha   90.00
_cell.angle_beta   90.00
_cell.angle_gamma   90.00
#
_symmetry.space_group_name_H-M   'P 1'
#
loop_
_entity.id
_entity.type
_entity.pdbx_description
1 polymer ?
#
loop_
_entity_poly.entity_id
_entity_poly.type
_entity_poly.pdbx_seq_one_letter_code
_entity_poly.pdbx_strand_id
1 'polypeptide(L)'
;MYSMELVVERGQARCPRCVAVADYAFVELGPELLRYEVSCHGCGERYREKLGPVAPPVGVVATAEVWPPVPAPAAVPVGERLQAWADAARGAAIALWHRGNTWAAALLDRIPRDAESKAG
;
A
#
# COMPACT_ATOMS: atom_id res chain seq x y z
N MET A 1 -24.03 -8.00 19.29
CA MET A 1 -22.64 -7.70 18.86
C MET A 1 -21.99 -6.96 20.01
N TYR A 2 -21.13 -7.62 20.79
CA TYR A 2 -20.41 -6.94 21.87
C TYR A 2 -19.35 -6.05 21.20
N SER A 3 -19.56 -4.73 21.21
CA SER A 3 -18.48 -3.79 20.87
C SER A 3 -17.47 -3.86 22.01
N MET A 4 -16.33 -4.51 21.78
CA MET A 4 -15.20 -4.43 22.69
C MET A 4 -14.57 -3.05 22.48
N GLU A 5 -14.69 -2.17 23.47
CA GLU A 5 -13.92 -0.93 23.51
C GLU A 5 -12.59 -1.22 24.23
N LEU A 6 -11.49 -1.26 23.48
CA LEU A 6 -10.16 -1.51 24.02
C LEU A 6 -9.33 -0.23 23.96
N VAL A 7 -8.76 0.19 25.08
CA VAL A 7 -7.82 1.32 25.06
C VAL A 7 -6.45 0.81 24.62
N VAL A 8 -6.01 1.25 23.43
CA VAL A 8 -4.76 0.80 22.80
C VAL A 8 -3.58 1.71 23.13
N GLU A 9 -3.84 2.98 23.44
CA GLU A 9 -2.81 3.95 23.82
C GLU A 9 -3.38 4.99 24.79
N ARG A 10 -2.52 5.49 25.69
CA ARG A 10 -2.81 6.60 26.61
C ARG A 10 -1.59 7.51 26.73
N GLY A 11 -1.84 8.81 26.94
CA GLY A 11 -0.79 9.77 27.20
C GLY A 11 -1.32 11.13 27.61
N GLN A 12 -0.49 12.16 27.46
CA GLN A 12 -0.84 13.54 27.78
C GLN A 12 -0.91 14.40 26.51
N ALA A 13 -1.93 15.25 26.43
CA ALA A 13 -2.14 16.20 25.36
C ALA A 13 -2.59 17.56 25.94
N ARG A 14 -2.75 18.55 25.06
CA ARG A 14 -3.35 19.84 25.42
C ARG A 14 -4.85 19.78 25.22
N CYS A 15 -5.61 20.28 26.20
CA CYS A 15 -7.04 20.43 26.06
C CYS A 15 -7.38 21.39 24.91
N PRO A 16 -8.20 21.00 23.92
CA PRO A 16 -8.60 21.89 22.82
C PRO A 16 -9.36 23.14 23.28
N ARG A 17 -9.96 23.09 24.47
CA ARG A 17 -10.73 24.20 25.05
C ARG A 17 -9.89 25.16 25.87
N CYS A 18 -9.17 24.67 26.87
CA CYS A 18 -8.47 25.53 27.85
C CYS A 18 -6.93 25.42 27.81
N VAL A 19 -6.38 24.56 26.96
CA VAL A 19 -4.92 24.37 26.77
C VAL A 19 -4.18 23.83 28.02
N ALA A 20 -4.89 23.53 29.11
CA ALA A 20 -4.34 22.78 30.24
C ALA A 20 -3.86 21.39 29.77
N VAL A 21 -2.92 20.82 30.52
CA VAL A 21 -2.54 19.41 30.33
C VAL A 21 -3.76 18.54 30.62
N ALA A 22 -4.03 17.61 29.73
CA ALA A 22 -5.17 16.70 29.77
C ALA A 22 -4.71 15.29 29.39
N ASP A 23 -5.48 14.29 29.79
CA ASP A 23 -5.21 12.91 29.39
C ASP A 23 -5.82 12.68 28.01
N TYR A 24 -5.09 11.99 27.13
CA TYR A 24 -5.66 11.46 25.89
C TYR A 24 -5.66 9.93 25.90
N ALA A 25 -6.54 9.34 25.08
CA ALA A 25 -6.56 7.92 24.82
C ALA A 25 -6.98 7.63 23.37
N PHE A 26 -6.42 6.57 22.80
CA PHE A 26 -6.95 5.93 21.59
C PHE A 26 -7.72 4.67 22.00
N VAL A 27 -8.98 4.59 21.57
CA VAL A 27 -9.90 3.50 21.89
C VAL A 27 -10.29 2.78 20.62
N GLU A 28 -9.96 1.50 20.50
CA GLU A 28 -10.42 0.61 19.45
C GLU A 28 -11.88 0.24 19.68
N LEU A 29 -12.74 0.55 18.71
CA LEU A 29 -14.17 0.27 18.71
C LEU A 29 -14.55 -0.92 17.80
N GLY A 30 -13.60 -1.33 16.95
CA GLY A 30 -13.72 -2.41 15.98
C GLY A 30 -12.46 -2.51 15.11
N PRO A 31 -12.38 -3.51 14.19
CA PRO A 31 -11.15 -3.91 13.51
C PRO A 31 -10.43 -2.79 12.73
N GLU A 32 -11.17 -1.76 12.33
CA GLU A 32 -10.63 -0.60 11.61
C GLU A 32 -11.16 0.72 12.19
N LEU A 33 -11.63 0.76 13.44
CA LEU A 33 -12.23 1.98 13.99
C LEU A 33 -11.55 2.35 15.30
N LEU A 34 -10.82 3.47 15.28
CA LEU A 34 -10.28 4.10 16.48
C LEU A 34 -11.11 5.33 16.86
N ARG A 35 -11.19 5.60 18.15
CA ARG A 35 -11.72 6.83 18.72
C ARG A 35 -10.61 7.50 19.52
N TYR A 36 -10.22 8.69 19.09
CA TYR A 36 -9.36 9.56 19.88
C TYR A 36 -10.21 10.29 20.92
N GLU A 37 -9.80 10.26 22.18
CA GLU A 37 -10.48 10.94 23.28
C GLU A 37 -9.49 11.83 24.05
N VAL A 38 -9.92 13.02 24.46
CA VAL A 38 -9.20 13.89 25.39
C VAL A 38 -10.10 14.20 26.58
N SER A 39 -9.61 13.94 27.79
CA SER A 39 -10.30 14.22 29.06
C SER A 39 -9.53 15.27 29.86
N CYS A 40 -10.09 16.47 29.98
CA CYS A 40 -9.46 17.57 30.70
C CYS A 40 -9.98 17.68 32.14
N HIS A 41 -9.09 17.53 33.13
CA HIS A 41 -9.42 17.75 34.55
C HIS A 41 -9.47 19.23 34.95
N GLY A 42 -8.89 20.12 34.13
CA GLY A 42 -8.87 21.56 34.40
C GLY A 42 -10.21 22.24 34.10
N CYS A 43 -10.79 22.00 32.92
CA CYS A 43 -12.05 22.63 32.51
C CYS A 43 -13.22 21.66 32.31
N GLY A 44 -13.00 20.35 32.45
CA GLY A 44 -14.02 19.31 32.28
C GLY A 44 -14.34 18.92 30.84
N GLU A 45 -13.66 19.50 29.84
CA GLU A 45 -13.88 19.18 28.43
C GLU A 45 -13.60 17.70 28.12
N ARG A 46 -14.44 17.11 27.26
CA ARG A 46 -14.33 15.73 26.80
C ARG A 46 -14.45 15.68 25.28
N TYR A 47 -13.32 15.87 24.61
CA TYR A 47 -13.25 15.80 23.16
C TYR A 47 -13.23 14.34 22.69
N ARG A 48 -13.96 14.04 21.62
CA ARG A 48 -14.00 12.71 21.00
C ARG A 48 -14.06 12.82 19.49
N GLU A 49 -13.18 12.10 18.81
CA GLU A 49 -13.13 12.06 17.35
C GLU A 49 -12.99 10.61 16.88
N LYS A 50 -13.85 10.20 15.95
CA LYS A 50 -13.75 8.87 15.31
C LYS A 50 -12.78 8.97 14.13
N LEU A 51 -11.73 8.18 14.17
CA LEU A 51 -10.79 8.03 13.08
C LEU A 51 -11.28 6.82 12.26
N GLY A 52 -11.67 7.08 11.00
CA GLY A 52 -12.20 6.09 10.03
C GLY A 52 -11.23 4.94 9.74
N PRO A 53 -11.49 4.06 8.74
CA PRO A 53 -10.84 2.74 8.61
C PRO A 53 -9.34 2.82 8.85
N VAL A 54 -8.96 2.54 10.09
CA VAL A 54 -7.58 2.42 10.52
C VAL A 54 -7.18 1.10 9.93
N ALA A 55 -6.50 1.13 8.80
CA ALA A 55 -5.98 -0.08 8.19
C ALA A 55 -5.33 -0.91 9.32
N PRO A 56 -5.68 -2.20 9.46
CA PRO A 56 -5.11 -3.02 10.52
C PRO A 56 -3.60 -2.86 10.47
N PRO A 57 -2.89 -2.79 11.61
CA PRO A 57 -1.44 -2.70 11.59
C PRO A 57 -0.89 -3.98 10.93
N VAL A 58 -0.67 -3.92 9.62
CA VAL A 58 -0.06 -5.01 8.85
C VAL A 58 1.42 -4.99 9.20
N GLY A 59 1.77 -5.81 10.17
CA GLY A 59 3.14 -6.01 10.61
C GLY A 59 3.62 -4.85 11.50
N VAL A 60 3.90 -5.17 12.76
CA VAL A 60 4.87 -4.41 13.53
C VAL A 60 6.19 -4.41 12.77
N VAL A 61 6.44 -3.36 11.99
CA VAL A 61 7.77 -2.79 11.84
C VAL A 61 7.59 -1.31 12.09
N ALA A 62 7.83 -0.92 13.34
CA ALA A 62 8.05 0.46 13.71
C ALA A 62 9.31 0.95 12.99
N THR A 63 9.18 1.40 11.74
CA THR A 63 10.09 2.41 11.24
C THR A 63 9.49 3.74 11.66
N ALA A 64 9.93 4.20 12.84
CA ALA A 64 9.93 5.61 13.18
C ALA A 64 10.23 6.44 11.94
N GLU A 65 9.56 7.58 11.82
CA GLU A 65 9.81 8.58 10.80
C GLU A 65 11.30 8.66 10.45
N VAL A 66 11.71 8.14 9.29
CA VAL A 66 12.98 8.55 8.69
C VAL A 66 12.71 9.89 8.00
N TRP A 67 12.52 10.89 8.86
CA TRP A 67 12.95 12.25 8.61
C TRP A 67 14.48 12.24 8.58
N PRO A 68 15.15 12.83 7.58
CA PRO A 68 14.71 13.90 6.70
C PRO A 68 14.09 13.41 5.37
N PRO A 69 13.37 14.28 4.64
CA PRO A 69 12.78 13.93 3.36
C PRO A 69 13.85 13.42 2.40
N VAL A 70 13.58 12.25 1.78
CA VAL A 70 14.41 11.70 0.73
C VAL A 70 14.54 12.75 -0.39
N PRO A 71 15.77 13.13 -0.79
CA PRO A 71 15.96 14.10 -1.85
C PRO A 71 15.27 13.62 -3.13
N ALA A 72 14.56 14.51 -3.82
CA ALA A 72 13.94 14.19 -5.09
C ALA A 72 14.99 13.57 -6.03
N PRO A 73 14.64 12.47 -6.74
CA PRO A 73 15.59 11.84 -7.64
C PRO A 73 16.09 12.88 -8.65
N ALA A 74 17.39 12.86 -8.93
CA ALA A 74 18.01 13.78 -9.87
C ALA A 74 17.23 13.78 -11.18
N ALA A 75 16.98 14.97 -11.73
CA ALA A 75 16.26 15.10 -13.00
C ALA A 75 17.09 14.41 -14.10
N VAL A 76 16.72 13.19 -14.45
CA VAL A 76 17.36 12.43 -15.52
C VAL A 76 17.12 13.18 -16.84
N PRO A 77 18.16 13.53 -17.61
CA PRO A 77 17.99 14.16 -18.92
C PRO A 77 17.03 13.36 -19.81
N VAL A 78 16.22 14.06 -20.61
CA VAL A 78 15.22 13.42 -21.48
C VAL A 78 15.87 12.37 -22.42
N GLY A 79 17.11 12.63 -22.86
CA GLY A 79 17.88 11.68 -23.69
C GLY A 79 18.15 10.35 -22.99
N GLU A 80 18.53 10.35 -21.71
CA GLU A 80 18.77 9.11 -20.95
C GLU A 80 17.47 8.33 -20.72
N ARG A 81 16.34 9.02 -20.53
CA ARG A 81 15.03 8.36 -20.42
C ARG A 81 14.62 7.69 -21.73
N LEU A 82 14.85 8.36 -22.86
CA LEU A 82 14.59 7.81 -24.19
C LEU A 82 15.44 6.57 -24.45
N GLN A 83 16.71 6.60 -24.06
CA GLN A 83 17.61 5.46 -24.19
C GLN A 83 17.13 4.25 -23.39
N ALA A 84 16.77 4.46 -22.12
CA ALA A 84 16.24 3.41 -21.27
C ALA A 84 14.93 2.80 -21.81
N TRP A 85 14.06 3.63 -22.39
CA TRP A 85 12.82 3.17 -23.01
C TRP A 85 13.09 2.34 -24.27
N ALA A 86 14.05 2.76 -25.10
CA ALA A 86 14.46 2.02 -26.28
C ALA A 86 15.06 0.65 -25.92
N ASP A 87 15.88 0.59 -24.87
CA ASP A 87 16.48 -0.66 -24.40
C ASP A 87 15.42 -1.62 -23.83
N ALA A 88 14.45 -1.10 -23.07
CA ALA A 88 13.32 -1.88 -22.57
C ALA A 88 12.45 -2.42 -23.72
N ALA A 89 12.13 -1.58 -24.72
CA ALA A 89 11.38 -2.00 -25.90
C ALA A 89 12.13 -3.09 -26.68
N ARG A 90 13.45 -2.96 -26.84
CA ARG A 90 14.29 -3.98 -27.48
C ARG A 90 14.28 -5.29 -26.70
N GLY A 91 14.41 -5.25 -25.38
CA GLY A 91 14.34 -6.43 -24.52
C GLY A 91 12.98 -7.13 -24.59
N ALA A 92 11.88 -6.36 -24.58
CA ALA A 92 10.53 -6.89 -24.73
C ALA A 92 10.31 -7.54 -26.11
N ALA A 93 10.82 -6.92 -27.18
CA ALA A 93 10.76 -7.49 -28.52
C ALA A 93 11.53 -8.81 -28.62
N ILE A 94 12.74 -8.88 -28.04
CA ILE A 94 13.55 -10.12 -27.97
C ILE A 94 12.79 -11.21 -27.19
N ALA A 95 12.22 -10.87 -26.03
CA ALA A 95 11.46 -11.82 -25.21
C ALA A 95 10.20 -12.32 -25.92
N LEU A 96 9.48 -11.44 -26.62
CA LEU A 96 8.32 -11.80 -27.41
C LEU A 96 8.71 -12.71 -28.58
N TRP A 97 9.83 -12.45 -29.25
CA TRP A 97 10.33 -13.30 -30.33
C TRP A 97 10.73 -14.68 -29.83
N HIS A 98 11.43 -14.78 -28.68
CA HIS A 98 11.74 -16.07 -28.08
C HIS A 98 10.49 -16.84 -27.66
N ARG A 99 9.51 -16.17 -27.03
CA ARG A 99 8.21 -16.78 -26.72
C ARG A 99 7.47 -17.21 -27.99
N GLY A 100 7.65 -16.42 -29.05
CA GLY A 100 7.23 -16.66 -30.42
C GLY A 100 7.70 -18.01 -30.96
N ASN A 101 9.01 -18.21 -30.89
CA ASN A 101 9.67 -19.40 -31.38
C ASN A 101 9.36 -20.62 -30.50
N THR A 102 9.15 -20.46 -29.19
CA THR A 102 8.79 -21.59 -28.32
C THR A 102 7.37 -22.08 -28.55
N TRP A 103 6.39 -21.20 -28.80
CA TRP A 103 5.04 -21.65 -29.18
C TRP A 103 5.03 -22.28 -30.58
N ALA A 104 5.78 -21.73 -31.54
CA ALA A 104 5.87 -22.29 -32.89
C ALA A 104 6.53 -23.67 -32.87
N ALA A 105 7.60 -23.86 -32.08
CA ALA A 105 8.21 -25.16 -31.87
C ALA A 105 7.25 -26.15 -31.19
N ALA A 106 6.52 -25.72 -30.16
CA ALA A 106 5.53 -26.56 -29.48
C ALA A 106 4.31 -26.90 -30.35
N LEU A 107 3.92 -26.02 -31.28
CA LEU A 107 2.82 -26.26 -32.21
C LEU A 107 3.22 -27.29 -33.28
N LEU A 108 4.46 -27.20 -33.79
CA LEU A 108 5.00 -28.16 -34.75
C LEU A 108 5.16 -29.56 -34.14
N ASP A 109 5.50 -29.66 -32.84
CA ASP A 109 5.60 -30.94 -32.12
C ASP A 109 4.22 -31.58 -31.85
N ARG A 110 3.14 -30.79 -31.93
CA ARG A 110 1.75 -31.24 -31.71
C ARG A 110 0.98 -31.58 -32.97
N ILE A 111 1.51 -31.32 -34.16
CA ILE A 111 0.85 -31.76 -35.40
C ILE A 111 1.18 -33.25 -35.58
N PRO A 112 0.20 -34.17 -35.41
CA PRO A 112 0.40 -35.54 -35.84
C PRO A 112 0.62 -35.47 -37.36
N ARG A 113 1.76 -35.98 -37.83
CA ARG A 113 1.84 -36.35 -39.24
C ARG A 113 0.85 -37.49 -39.37
N ASP A 114 -0.31 -37.24 -40.00
CA ASP A 114 -1.18 -38.20 -40.70
C ASP A 114 -2.66 -37.72 -40.68
N ALA A 115 -3.40 -38.08 -41.74
CA ALA A 115 -4.83 -37.83 -42.03
C ALA A 115 -5.12 -36.47 -42.69
N GLU A 116 -5.07 -36.31 -44.02
CA GLU A 116 -5.78 -37.09 -45.05
C GLU A 116 -7.29 -37.26 -44.77
N SER A 117 -8.08 -36.91 -45.78
CA SER A 117 -9.46 -37.36 -46.08
C SER A 117 -10.66 -36.45 -45.76
N LYS A 118 -11.24 -35.99 -46.89
CA LYS A 118 -12.67 -35.82 -47.24
C LYS A 118 -13.39 -34.57 -46.72
N ALA A 119 -13.66 -33.55 -47.55
CA ALA A 119 -14.44 -33.51 -48.80
C ALA A 119 -15.96 -33.65 -48.58
N GLY A 120 -16.66 -32.58 -48.94
CA GLY A 120 -18.07 -32.51 -49.33
C GLY A 120 -18.18 -31.44 -50.39
#